data_AF-A0A3B4ABH6-F1
#
_entry.id   AF-A0A3B4ABH6-F1
#
_cell.length_a   1.000
_cell.length_b   1.000
_cell.length_c   1.000
_cell.angle_alpha   90.00
_cell.angle_beta   90.00
_cell.angle_gamma   90.00
#
_symmetry.space_group_name_H-M   'P 1'
#
loop_
_entity.id
_entity.type
_entity.pdbx_description
1 polymer ?
#
loop_
_entity_poly.entity_id
_entity_poly.type
_entity_poly.pdbx_seq_one_letter_code
_entity_poly.pdbx_strand_id
1 'polypeptide(L)'
;MAFAVKEINSNTDLLPNVTLGYSLYDNCVELSIGFRAALSLAAGQKKHFVLNDSCVGAPPVLGIVGDSSSTRSIAISNVLGLYRVPLFVHYLQNVNFTTSFGDEVSFDKDGDAIPLYDVMNWLWLPSGNIQVQNVGVVKKSAQRGEQLHLNEDAIFWNFEPMRPPMSVCSKKCPLGTRRVRRKGEPECCFDCITCSEGEISNTTDSTECIPCPEDFWSTPDRYQCVPMKTEFLSYHEPLGICLSTVAVLGTFICAIVLLVFVHNRKTPIVRANNSELSFQVLLSLKLCFLCSLLFIGRPRLWTCQLRHAAFGISFVLCVSCILVKTMVVLAVFKASKPGGGSILKWFGALQQRGTVFTLTLIQAVICVTWLVTASPAPYKNTDYHNDKIVYECVIGSSVGFAVLLGYIGLLALLSFMLAFLARNLPDNFNEAKLITFSMLMFCAVWVAFVPAYVNSPGKYADAVEVFAILASSFGLLVALFGPKCYIILFRPERNTKKAVMGRV
;
A
#
# COMPACT_ATOMS: atom_id res chain seq x y z
N MET A 1 -45.96 -62.24 11.16
CA MET A 1 -47.32 -62.82 11.08
C MET A 1 -47.66 -63.73 12.25
N ALA A 2 -46.87 -64.78 12.53
CA ALA A 2 -47.15 -65.72 13.63
C ALA A 2 -47.30 -65.05 15.01
N PHE A 3 -46.43 -64.08 15.33
CA PHE A 3 -46.52 -63.29 16.55
C PHE A 3 -47.85 -62.53 16.67
N ALA A 4 -48.24 -61.79 15.63
CA ALA A 4 -49.49 -61.01 15.62
C ALA A 4 -50.73 -61.90 15.78
N VAL A 5 -50.78 -63.06 15.12
CA VAL A 5 -51.89 -64.02 15.29
C VAL A 5 -51.95 -64.54 16.73
N LYS A 6 -50.80 -64.82 17.35
CA LYS A 6 -50.72 -65.26 18.75
C LYS A 6 -51.25 -64.18 19.69
N GLU A 7 -50.82 -62.93 19.53
CA GLU A 7 -51.27 -61.79 20.34
C GLU A 7 -52.78 -61.55 20.20
N ILE A 8 -53.31 -61.57 18.97
CA ILE A 8 -54.75 -61.40 18.73
C ILE A 8 -55.55 -62.53 19.37
N ASN A 9 -55.13 -63.78 19.19
CA ASN A 9 -55.83 -64.93 19.78
C ASN A 9 -55.76 -64.96 21.32
N SER A 10 -54.74 -64.33 21.92
CA SER A 10 -54.63 -64.23 23.39
C SER A 10 -55.46 -63.09 24.00
N ASN A 11 -55.96 -62.16 23.19
CA ASN A 11 -56.72 -61.01 23.67
C ASN A 11 -58.19 -61.12 23.24
N THR A 12 -59.06 -61.48 24.20
CA THR A 12 -60.49 -61.67 23.98
C THR A 12 -61.25 -60.40 23.63
N ASP A 13 -60.65 -59.22 23.85
CA ASP A 13 -61.27 -57.92 23.54
C ASP A 13 -61.16 -57.56 22.05
N LEU A 14 -60.21 -58.15 21.33
CA LEU A 14 -59.99 -57.85 19.91
C LEU A 14 -60.94 -58.61 19.00
N LEU A 15 -61.06 -59.93 19.20
CA LEU A 15 -61.91 -60.82 18.41
C LEU A 15 -62.60 -61.86 19.32
N PRO A 16 -63.75 -61.50 19.93
CA PRO A 16 -64.46 -62.44 20.81
C PRO A 16 -64.99 -63.64 20.01
N ASN A 17 -64.73 -64.85 20.51
CA ASN A 17 -65.16 -66.13 19.93
C ASN A 17 -64.64 -66.44 18.52
N VAL A 18 -63.55 -65.79 18.07
CA VAL A 18 -62.91 -66.08 16.79
C VAL A 18 -61.43 -66.38 17.02
N THR A 19 -60.96 -67.53 16.50
CA THR A 19 -59.54 -67.88 16.50
C THR A 19 -58.96 -67.72 15.10
N LEU A 20 -57.95 -66.87 14.97
CA LEU A 20 -57.24 -66.65 13.71
C LEU A 20 -56.19 -67.74 13.48
N GLY A 21 -56.09 -68.21 12.25
CA GLY A 21 -54.98 -69.02 11.75
C GLY A 21 -54.17 -68.27 10.70
N TYR A 22 -53.07 -68.85 10.23
CA TYR A 22 -52.30 -68.30 9.13
C TYR A 22 -51.71 -69.39 8.22
N SER A 23 -51.40 -69.01 6.99
CA SER A 23 -50.62 -69.82 6.04
C SER A 23 -49.55 -68.94 5.43
N LEU A 24 -48.30 -69.43 5.42
CA LEU A 24 -47.17 -68.73 4.83
C LEU A 24 -46.83 -69.34 3.47
N TYR A 25 -46.57 -68.48 2.50
CA TYR A 25 -46.03 -68.85 1.21
C TYR A 25 -44.82 -67.99 0.93
N ASP A 26 -43.73 -68.63 0.52
CA ASP A 26 -42.59 -67.92 -0.04
C ASP A 26 -42.89 -67.63 -1.51
N ASN A 27 -42.79 -66.35 -1.90
CA ASN A 27 -42.97 -65.94 -3.28
C ASN A 27 -41.65 -65.90 -4.07
N CYS A 28 -40.52 -66.20 -3.41
CA CYS A 28 -39.17 -66.16 -3.96
C CYS A 28 -38.86 -64.87 -4.72
N VAL A 29 -39.46 -63.74 -4.32
CA VAL A 29 -39.26 -62.44 -4.97
C VAL A 29 -39.73 -62.44 -6.45
N GLU A 30 -40.64 -63.34 -6.82
CA GLU A 30 -41.18 -63.49 -8.17
C GLU A 30 -42.69 -63.21 -8.21
N LEU A 31 -43.12 -62.30 -9.10
CA LEU A 31 -44.52 -61.89 -9.20
C LEU A 31 -45.44 -63.07 -9.55
N SER A 32 -45.00 -63.94 -10.49
CA SER A 32 -45.79 -65.08 -10.96
C SER A 32 -46.08 -66.08 -9.83
N ILE A 33 -45.09 -66.34 -8.97
CA ILE A 33 -45.20 -67.25 -7.83
C ILE A 33 -46.10 -66.63 -6.75
N GLY A 34 -45.86 -65.37 -6.38
CA GLY A 34 -46.67 -64.66 -5.40
C GLY A 34 -48.14 -64.54 -5.84
N PHE A 35 -48.39 -64.25 -7.11
CA PHE A 35 -49.73 -64.16 -7.68
C PHE A 35 -50.46 -65.51 -7.65
N ARG A 36 -49.77 -66.60 -8.02
CA ARG A 36 -50.34 -67.95 -7.95
C ARG A 36 -50.67 -68.35 -6.51
N ALA A 37 -49.81 -68.03 -5.55
CA ALA A 37 -50.04 -68.29 -4.13
C ALA A 37 -51.25 -67.49 -3.60
N ALA A 38 -51.33 -66.21 -3.94
CA ALA A 38 -52.44 -65.34 -3.54
C ALA A 38 -53.79 -65.81 -4.13
N LEU A 39 -53.81 -66.18 -5.41
CA LEU A 39 -55.01 -66.69 -6.06
C LEU A 39 -55.42 -68.06 -5.47
N SER A 40 -54.46 -68.93 -5.15
CA SER A 40 -54.74 -70.22 -4.50
C SER A 40 -55.35 -70.02 -3.10
N LEU A 41 -54.93 -69.00 -2.36
CA LEU A 41 -55.51 -68.61 -1.08
C LEU A 41 -56.94 -68.08 -1.25
N ALA A 42 -57.14 -67.15 -2.19
CA ALA A 42 -58.46 -66.53 -2.42
C ALA A 42 -59.50 -67.50 -2.99
N ALA A 43 -59.08 -68.44 -3.85
CA ALA A 43 -59.95 -69.45 -4.44
C ALA A 43 -60.27 -70.61 -3.50
N GLY A 44 -59.71 -70.64 -2.28
CA GLY A 44 -59.96 -71.72 -1.30
C GLY A 44 -59.47 -73.10 -1.76
N GLN A 45 -58.48 -73.17 -2.66
CA GLN A 45 -58.14 -74.37 -3.41
C GLN A 45 -57.31 -75.42 -2.63
N LYS A 46 -57.25 -75.32 -1.29
CA LYS A 46 -56.51 -76.25 -0.43
C LYS A 46 -57.41 -77.38 0.09
N LYS A 47 -56.83 -78.59 0.16
CA LYS A 47 -57.42 -79.81 0.74
C LYS A 47 -57.95 -79.52 2.17
N HIS A 48 -59.16 -80.03 2.42
CA HIS A 48 -59.93 -79.95 3.66
C HIS A 48 -59.08 -79.84 4.94
N PHE A 49 -59.28 -78.76 5.69
CA PHE A 49 -58.91 -78.68 7.11
C PHE A 49 -60.05 -79.31 7.92
N VAL A 50 -59.78 -80.40 8.64
CA VAL A 50 -60.70 -80.93 9.65
C VAL A 50 -60.25 -80.34 10.98
N LEU A 51 -60.92 -79.28 11.44
CA LEU A 51 -60.91 -78.93 12.86
C LEU A 51 -62.03 -79.73 13.53
N ASN A 52 -61.72 -80.37 14.66
CA ASN A 52 -62.70 -81.09 15.48
C ASN A 52 -63.90 -80.18 15.79
N ASP A 53 -65.08 -80.66 15.35
CA ASP A 53 -66.43 -80.20 15.65
C ASP A 53 -66.74 -78.71 15.42
N SER A 54 -67.05 -78.37 14.16
CA SER A 54 -68.30 -77.67 13.75
C SER A 54 -68.22 -76.98 12.37
N CYS A 55 -67.09 -77.00 11.67
CA CYS A 55 -66.96 -76.35 10.36
C CYS A 55 -66.40 -77.31 9.29
N VAL A 56 -67.17 -77.58 8.22
CA VAL A 56 -66.73 -78.35 7.05
C VAL A 56 -66.56 -77.41 5.86
N GLY A 57 -65.31 -77.11 5.49
CA GLY A 57 -64.95 -76.24 4.36
C GLY A 57 -63.56 -75.64 4.49
N ALA A 58 -63.04 -75.00 3.44
CA ALA A 58 -61.83 -74.17 3.58
C ALA A 58 -62.19 -72.92 4.41
N PRO A 59 -61.43 -72.59 5.48
CA PRO A 59 -61.71 -71.40 6.27
C PRO A 59 -61.62 -70.13 5.41
N PRO A 60 -62.50 -69.14 5.61
CA PRO A 60 -62.47 -67.92 4.83
C PRO A 60 -61.15 -67.18 5.05
N VAL A 61 -60.46 -66.83 3.96
CA VAL A 61 -59.28 -65.98 4.01
C VAL A 61 -59.75 -64.54 4.24
N LEU A 62 -59.65 -64.08 5.49
CA LEU A 62 -60.04 -62.72 5.90
C LEU A 62 -59.15 -61.63 5.27
N GLY A 63 -57.94 -61.99 4.85
CA GLY A 63 -57.09 -61.17 4.00
C GLY A 63 -55.67 -61.71 3.91
N ILE A 64 -54.88 -61.11 3.02
CA ILE A 64 -53.53 -61.55 2.68
C ILE A 64 -52.54 -60.44 3.03
N VAL A 65 -51.43 -60.77 3.68
CA VAL A 65 -50.30 -59.84 3.83
C VAL A 65 -49.40 -60.05 2.62
N GLY A 66 -49.25 -59.00 1.81
CA GLY A 66 -48.50 -59.08 0.55
C GLY A 66 -46.98 -58.95 0.73
N ASP A 67 -46.29 -59.02 -0.41
CA ASP A 67 -44.84 -58.85 -0.54
C ASP A 67 -44.40 -57.45 -0.08
N SER A 68 -43.16 -57.34 0.41
CA SER A 68 -42.51 -56.05 0.68
C SER A 68 -42.44 -55.17 -0.58
N SER A 69 -42.40 -55.76 -1.78
CA SER A 69 -42.50 -55.00 -3.03
C SER A 69 -43.93 -54.48 -3.28
N SER A 70 -44.06 -53.14 -3.25
CA SER A 70 -45.33 -52.44 -3.55
C SER A 70 -45.87 -52.78 -4.94
N THR A 71 -45.01 -52.81 -5.97
CA THR A 71 -45.40 -53.12 -7.36
C THR A 71 -46.09 -54.48 -7.48
N ARG A 72 -45.52 -55.52 -6.85
CA ARG A 72 -46.10 -56.88 -6.90
C ARG A 72 -47.37 -56.98 -6.08
N SER A 73 -47.38 -56.34 -4.91
CA SER A 73 -48.55 -56.28 -4.05
C SER A 73 -49.71 -55.54 -4.73
N ILE A 74 -49.48 -54.45 -5.46
CA ILE A 74 -50.52 -53.75 -6.24
C ILE A 74 -51.07 -54.66 -7.35
N ALA A 75 -50.21 -55.33 -8.11
CA ALA A 75 -50.63 -56.24 -9.17
C ALA A 75 -51.50 -57.39 -8.66
N ILE A 76 -51.13 -57.98 -7.51
CA ILE A 76 -51.90 -59.02 -6.84
C ILE A 76 -53.21 -58.46 -6.27
N SER A 77 -53.16 -57.29 -5.61
CA SER A 77 -54.32 -56.64 -4.99
C SER A 77 -55.44 -56.35 -5.98
N ASN A 78 -55.10 -55.85 -7.18
CA ASN A 78 -56.09 -55.54 -8.23
C ASN A 78 -56.93 -56.77 -8.62
N VAL A 79 -56.35 -57.97 -8.61
CA VAL A 79 -57.06 -59.20 -8.95
C VAL A 79 -57.76 -59.79 -7.73
N LEU A 80 -57.13 -59.76 -6.55
CA LEU A 80 -57.78 -60.18 -5.30
C LEU A 80 -59.02 -59.35 -4.96
N GLY A 81 -59.07 -58.10 -5.42
CA GLY A 81 -60.26 -57.25 -5.32
C GLY A 81 -61.51 -57.89 -5.93
N LEU A 82 -61.36 -58.69 -7.01
CA LEU A 82 -62.47 -59.44 -7.62
C LEU A 82 -63.04 -60.53 -6.68
N TYR A 83 -62.18 -61.08 -5.82
CA TYR A 83 -62.55 -62.11 -4.84
C TYR A 83 -62.94 -61.52 -3.47
N ARG A 84 -62.95 -60.18 -3.34
CA ARG A 84 -63.20 -59.45 -2.09
C ARG A 84 -62.24 -59.82 -0.95
N VAL A 85 -61.01 -60.24 -1.28
CA VAL A 85 -59.96 -60.54 -0.29
C VAL A 85 -59.01 -59.33 -0.19
N PRO A 86 -58.92 -58.64 0.96
CA PRO A 86 -58.05 -57.48 1.10
C PRO A 86 -56.57 -57.89 1.16
N LEU A 87 -55.70 -57.09 0.52
CA LEU A 87 -54.25 -57.21 0.62
C LEU A 87 -53.67 -56.10 1.52
N PHE A 88 -53.03 -56.46 2.63
CA PHE A 88 -52.71 -55.54 3.73
C PHE A 88 -51.42 -54.70 3.59
N VAL A 89 -50.72 -54.73 2.45
CA VAL A 89 -49.46 -53.95 2.27
C VAL A 89 -49.70 -52.44 2.28
N HIS A 90 -50.82 -52.00 1.71
CA HIS A 90 -51.20 -50.59 1.70
C HIS A 90 -51.37 -50.00 3.11
N TYR A 91 -51.83 -50.80 4.07
CA TYR A 91 -52.00 -50.37 5.45
C TYR A 91 -50.67 -50.33 6.21
N LEU A 92 -49.71 -51.18 5.84
CA LEU A 92 -48.38 -51.20 6.45
C LEU A 92 -47.49 -50.03 6.00
N GLN A 93 -47.75 -49.44 4.84
CA GLN A 93 -47.01 -48.26 4.34
C GLN A 93 -47.36 -46.96 5.10
N ASN A 94 -48.53 -46.90 5.74
CA ASN A 94 -49.03 -45.71 6.43
C ASN A 94 -49.06 -45.86 7.96
N VAL A 95 -48.30 -46.83 8.51
CA VAL A 95 -48.23 -46.99 9.96
C VAL A 95 -47.36 -45.90 10.58
N ASN A 96 -47.88 -45.31 11.65
CA ASN A 96 -47.11 -44.50 12.57
C ASN A 96 -47.41 -45.01 13.98
N PHE A 97 -46.41 -45.56 14.65
CA PHE A 97 -46.54 -46.06 16.02
C PHE A 97 -45.28 -45.78 16.82
N THR A 98 -45.43 -45.78 18.14
CA THR A 98 -44.31 -45.62 19.06
C THR A 98 -43.96 -46.98 19.67
N THR A 99 -42.67 -47.32 19.70
CA THR A 99 -42.21 -48.54 20.38
C THR A 99 -42.32 -48.39 21.90
N SER A 100 -42.21 -49.50 22.64
CA SER A 100 -42.12 -49.49 24.10
C SER A 100 -40.93 -48.69 24.65
N PHE A 101 -39.93 -48.42 23.81
CA PHE A 101 -38.75 -47.63 24.15
C PHE A 101 -38.93 -46.13 23.83
N GLY A 102 -40.10 -45.72 23.32
CA GLY A 102 -40.43 -44.33 23.00
C GLY A 102 -40.00 -43.88 21.60
N ASP A 103 -39.60 -44.80 20.73
CA ASP A 103 -39.19 -44.50 19.37
C ASP A 103 -40.36 -44.47 18.40
N GLU A 104 -40.49 -43.39 17.62
CA GLU A 104 -41.51 -43.27 16.58
C GLU A 104 -41.05 -43.99 15.31
N VAL A 105 -41.83 -44.99 14.88
CA VAL A 105 -41.56 -45.80 13.70
C VAL A 105 -42.60 -45.45 12.63
N SER A 106 -42.10 -45.01 11.49
CA SER A 106 -42.89 -44.73 10.29
C SER A 106 -42.04 -44.94 9.04
N PHE A 107 -42.72 -44.97 7.89
CA PHE A 107 -42.12 -45.22 6.59
C PHE A 107 -42.34 -44.01 5.67
N ASP A 108 -41.39 -43.75 4.78
CA ASP A 108 -41.56 -42.72 3.77
C ASP A 108 -42.36 -43.22 2.56
N LYS A 109 -42.51 -42.36 1.55
CA LYS A 109 -43.26 -42.64 0.31
C LYS A 109 -42.72 -43.84 -0.48
N ASP A 110 -41.45 -44.18 -0.31
CA ASP A 110 -40.77 -45.27 -1.00
C ASP A 110 -40.82 -46.58 -0.17
N GLY A 111 -41.31 -46.49 1.07
CA GLY A 111 -41.44 -47.61 2.01
C GLY A 111 -40.22 -47.81 2.90
N ASP A 112 -39.28 -46.84 2.91
CA ASP A 112 -38.08 -46.89 3.74
C ASP A 112 -38.39 -46.38 5.15
N ALA A 113 -37.84 -47.06 6.16
CA ALA A 113 -38.00 -46.64 7.55
C ALA A 113 -37.30 -45.29 7.78
N ILE A 114 -37.96 -44.38 8.50
CA ILE A 114 -37.37 -43.09 8.85
C ILE A 114 -36.08 -43.33 9.67
N PRO A 115 -34.94 -42.69 9.31
CA PRO A 115 -33.67 -42.82 10.01
C PRO A 115 -33.77 -42.60 11.52
N LEU A 116 -33.45 -43.67 12.25
CA LEU A 116 -33.29 -43.72 13.69
C LEU A 116 -32.09 -44.62 13.98
N TYR A 117 -30.96 -44.00 14.32
CA TYR A 117 -29.72 -44.73 14.57
C TYR A 117 -29.08 -44.31 15.88
N ASP A 118 -28.58 -45.28 16.63
CA ASP A 118 -27.68 -45.02 17.76
C ASP A 118 -26.25 -44.80 17.27
N VAL A 119 -25.57 -43.83 17.86
CA VAL A 119 -24.14 -43.58 17.67
C VAL A 119 -23.41 -44.18 18.86
N MET A 120 -22.66 -45.24 18.60
CA MET A 120 -21.94 -45.98 19.64
C MET A 120 -20.46 -45.60 19.64
N ASN A 121 -19.87 -45.47 20.83
CA ASN A 121 -18.45 -45.21 21.04
C ASN A 121 -17.83 -46.33 21.90
N TRP A 122 -16.57 -46.66 21.62
CA TRP A 122 -15.84 -47.73 22.28
C TRP A 122 -15.01 -47.11 23.41
N LEU A 123 -15.46 -47.26 24.65
CA LEU A 123 -14.81 -46.76 25.85
C LEU A 123 -13.74 -47.73 26.32
N TRP A 124 -12.52 -47.24 26.49
CA TRP A 124 -11.43 -48.00 27.10
C TRP A 124 -11.44 -47.79 28.62
N LEU A 125 -11.68 -48.85 29.39
CA LEU A 125 -11.69 -48.77 30.85
C LEU A 125 -10.27 -48.90 31.41
N PRO A 126 -9.97 -48.29 32.59
CA PRO A 126 -8.68 -48.46 33.27
C PRO A 126 -8.34 -49.93 33.58
N SER A 127 -9.34 -50.81 33.63
CA SER A 127 -9.20 -52.26 33.82
C SER A 127 -8.67 -53.02 32.59
N GLY A 128 -8.49 -52.36 31.45
CA GLY A 128 -8.05 -52.97 30.18
C GLY A 128 -9.18 -53.58 29.34
N ASN A 129 -10.43 -53.51 29.80
CA ASN A 129 -11.60 -53.95 29.05
C ASN A 129 -12.18 -52.84 28.19
N ILE A 130 -12.79 -53.22 27.07
CA ILE A 130 -13.53 -52.30 26.19
C ILE A 130 -15.03 -52.43 26.47
N GLN A 131 -15.69 -51.29 26.64
CA GLN A 131 -17.14 -51.21 26.77
C GLN A 131 -17.71 -50.34 25.64
N VAL A 132 -18.77 -50.81 24.99
CA VAL A 132 -19.48 -50.01 23.98
C VAL A 132 -20.57 -49.21 24.68
N GLN A 133 -20.62 -47.90 24.46
CA GLN A 133 -21.62 -47.01 25.05
C GLN A 133 -22.29 -46.15 23.97
N ASN A 134 -23.58 -45.87 24.17
CA ASN A 134 -24.32 -44.94 23.32
C ASN A 134 -23.90 -43.50 23.66
N VAL A 135 -23.47 -42.75 22.65
CA VAL A 135 -23.02 -41.35 22.78
C VAL A 135 -23.86 -40.38 21.97
N GLY A 136 -24.88 -40.86 21.27
CA GLY A 136 -25.75 -39.98 20.51
C GLY A 136 -26.74 -40.71 19.64
N VAL A 137 -27.64 -39.96 19.02
CA VAL A 137 -28.71 -40.52 18.20
C VAL A 137 -28.87 -39.67 16.95
N VAL A 138 -29.03 -40.33 15.82
CA VAL A 138 -29.48 -39.72 14.57
C VAL A 138 -30.98 -39.94 14.44
N LYS A 139 -31.76 -38.85 14.42
CA LYS A 139 -33.21 -38.91 14.20
C LYS A 139 -33.59 -38.01 13.04
N LYS A 140 -34.42 -38.49 12.13
CA LYS A 140 -35.02 -37.66 11.08
C LYS A 140 -36.36 -37.11 11.54
N SER A 141 -36.48 -35.79 11.55
CA SER A 141 -37.70 -35.06 11.91
C SER A 141 -38.32 -34.42 10.68
N ALA A 142 -39.66 -34.46 10.58
CA ALA A 142 -40.40 -33.91 9.44
C ALA A 142 -40.15 -32.41 9.17
N GLN A 143 -39.75 -31.62 10.18
CA GLN A 143 -39.54 -30.17 10.03
C GLN A 143 -38.09 -29.74 9.79
N ARG A 144 -37.10 -30.52 10.24
CA ARG A 144 -35.69 -30.09 10.30
C ARG A 144 -34.73 -31.08 9.63
N GLY A 145 -35.27 -32.09 8.93
CA GLY A 145 -34.46 -33.13 8.29
C GLY A 145 -33.79 -34.07 9.28
N GLU A 146 -32.69 -34.68 8.85
CA GLU A 146 -31.85 -35.56 9.67
C GLU A 146 -31.03 -34.76 10.67
N GLN A 147 -31.16 -35.06 11.95
CA GLN A 147 -30.43 -34.43 13.04
C GLN A 147 -29.55 -35.43 13.75
N LEU A 148 -28.29 -35.07 13.95
CA LEU A 148 -27.34 -35.77 14.79
C LEU A 148 -27.28 -35.08 16.15
N HIS A 149 -27.67 -35.80 17.20
CA HIS A 149 -27.52 -35.36 18.58
C HIS A 149 -26.39 -36.17 19.22
N LEU A 150 -25.27 -35.51 19.53
CA LEU A 150 -24.13 -36.14 20.20
C LEU A 150 -23.97 -35.58 21.61
N ASN A 151 -23.72 -36.45 22.56
CA ASN A 151 -23.24 -36.07 23.89
C ASN A 151 -21.72 -36.10 23.87
N GLU A 152 -21.10 -34.95 23.56
CA GLU A 152 -19.64 -34.83 23.39
C GLU A 152 -18.86 -35.25 24.64
N ASP A 153 -19.37 -34.97 25.83
CA ASP A 153 -18.74 -35.32 27.10
C ASP A 153 -18.71 -36.82 27.37
N ALA A 154 -19.61 -37.58 26.73
CA ALA A 154 -19.63 -39.04 26.79
C ALA A 154 -18.73 -39.68 25.72
N ILE A 155 -18.12 -38.93 24.80
CA ILE A 155 -17.27 -39.54 23.77
C ILE A 155 -15.86 -39.76 24.32
N PHE A 156 -15.42 -41.01 24.32
CA PHE A 156 -14.05 -41.34 24.65
C PHE A 156 -13.12 -41.07 23.47
N TRP A 157 -12.08 -40.26 23.73
CA TRP A 157 -10.98 -40.00 22.82
C TRP A 157 -9.68 -40.52 23.44
N ASN A 158 -8.96 -41.36 22.70
CA ASN A 158 -7.71 -41.97 23.12
C ASN A 158 -6.48 -41.05 22.98
N PHE A 159 -6.68 -39.76 22.70
CA PHE A 159 -5.62 -38.77 22.49
C PHE A 159 -5.51 -37.80 23.67
N GLU A 160 -4.35 -37.16 23.82
CA GLU A 160 -4.12 -36.06 24.78
C GLU A 160 -3.98 -34.73 24.02
N PRO A 161 -4.86 -33.73 24.25
CA PRO A 161 -6.07 -33.76 25.09
C PRO A 161 -7.17 -34.66 24.50
N MET A 162 -8.07 -35.16 25.35
CA MET A 162 -9.21 -36.05 25.00
C MET A 162 -10.22 -35.36 24.06
N ARG A 163 -9.81 -35.13 22.82
CA ARG A 163 -10.56 -34.41 21.78
C ARG A 163 -10.38 -35.13 20.44
N PRO A 164 -11.34 -34.95 19.50
CA PRO A 164 -11.20 -35.51 18.16
C PRO A 164 -9.95 -34.96 17.45
N PRO A 165 -9.16 -35.82 16.79
CA PRO A 165 -8.08 -35.33 15.94
C PRO A 165 -8.65 -34.59 14.73
N MET A 166 -7.99 -33.50 14.32
CA MET A 166 -8.37 -32.80 13.09
C MET A 166 -7.81 -33.52 11.87
N SER A 167 -8.67 -34.10 11.05
CA SER A 167 -8.31 -34.71 9.76
C SER A 167 -8.16 -33.66 8.66
N VAL A 168 -7.17 -32.77 8.79
CA VAL A 168 -6.86 -31.73 7.79
C VAL A 168 -5.46 -31.95 7.19
N CYS A 169 -5.34 -31.79 5.86
CA CYS A 169 -4.06 -31.92 5.18
C CYS A 169 -3.16 -30.69 5.41
N SER A 170 -3.74 -29.51 5.23
CA SER A 170 -3.09 -28.22 5.47
C SER A 170 -3.87 -27.41 6.49
N LYS A 171 -3.15 -26.68 7.35
CA LYS A 171 -3.75 -25.72 8.29
C LYS A 171 -4.20 -24.47 7.53
N LYS A 172 -5.14 -23.72 8.11
CA LYS A 172 -5.58 -22.43 7.56
C LYS A 172 -4.41 -21.47 7.40
N CYS A 173 -4.38 -20.76 6.28
CA CYS A 173 -3.30 -19.81 6.03
C CYS A 173 -3.43 -18.55 6.91
N PRO A 174 -2.31 -18.08 7.50
CA PRO A 174 -2.29 -16.84 8.26
C PRO A 174 -2.47 -15.61 7.36
N LEU A 175 -2.73 -14.47 7.98
CA LEU A 175 -2.81 -13.17 7.29
C LEU A 175 -1.51 -12.89 6.53
N GLY A 176 -1.61 -12.14 5.43
CA GLY A 176 -0.47 -11.82 4.55
C GLY A 176 0.01 -12.96 3.66
N THR A 177 -0.68 -14.11 3.69
CA THR A 177 -0.41 -15.25 2.81
C THR A 177 -1.63 -15.62 1.98
N ARG A 178 -1.38 -16.31 0.87
CA ARG A 178 -2.39 -16.92 0.00
C ARG A 178 -2.19 -18.42 -0.12
N ARG A 179 -3.27 -19.14 -0.35
CA ARG A 179 -3.27 -20.58 -0.60
C ARG A 179 -2.77 -20.88 -2.01
N VAL A 180 -1.82 -21.81 -2.11
CA VAL A 180 -1.37 -22.37 -3.38
C VAL A 180 -1.48 -23.89 -3.32
N ARG A 181 -2.27 -24.45 -4.23
CA ARG A 181 -2.53 -25.89 -4.28
C ARG A 181 -1.26 -26.67 -4.64
N ARG A 182 -1.02 -27.79 -3.96
CA ARG A 182 0.02 -28.73 -4.33
C ARG A 182 -0.36 -29.50 -5.59
N LYS A 183 0.53 -29.49 -6.58
CA LYS A 183 0.27 -30.13 -7.87
C LYS A 183 0.19 -31.65 -7.70
N GLY A 184 -0.94 -32.25 -8.09
CA GLY A 184 -1.18 -33.69 -8.00
C GLY A 184 -1.85 -34.16 -6.70
N GLU A 185 -2.09 -33.27 -5.73
CA GLU A 185 -2.76 -33.59 -4.47
C GLU A 185 -4.24 -33.10 -4.44
N PRO A 186 -5.07 -33.59 -3.50
CA PRO A 186 -6.44 -33.10 -3.27
C PRO A 186 -6.50 -31.60 -2.94
N GLU A 187 -7.66 -30.97 -3.13
CA GLU A 187 -7.84 -29.51 -2.95
C GLU A 187 -7.59 -29.01 -1.51
N CYS A 188 -7.78 -29.87 -0.51
CA CYS A 188 -7.50 -29.57 0.89
C CYS A 188 -6.00 -29.52 1.22
N CYS A 189 -5.12 -29.93 0.30
CA CYS A 189 -3.68 -29.91 0.45
C CYS A 189 -3.07 -28.73 -0.31
N PHE A 190 -2.64 -27.73 0.44
CA PHE A 190 -2.10 -26.48 -0.09
C PHE A 190 -0.95 -25.95 0.78
N ASP A 191 -0.12 -25.11 0.18
CA ASP A 191 0.92 -24.35 0.87
C ASP A 191 0.50 -22.89 1.02
N CYS A 192 0.89 -22.26 2.11
CA CYS A 192 0.64 -20.84 2.36
C CYS A 192 1.86 -20.05 1.88
N ILE A 193 1.69 -19.28 0.81
CA ILE A 193 2.75 -18.46 0.22
C ILE A 193 2.49 -16.99 0.54
N THR A 194 3.53 -16.26 0.95
CA THR A 194 3.45 -14.82 1.21
C THR A 194 3.04 -14.06 -0.04
N CYS A 195 2.19 -13.05 0.13
CA CYS A 195 1.82 -12.14 -0.96
C CYS A 195 3.04 -11.41 -1.53
N SER A 196 2.93 -11.01 -2.80
CA SER A 196 3.97 -10.24 -3.49
C SER A 196 4.08 -8.81 -2.94
N GLU A 197 5.18 -8.13 -3.24
CA GLU A 197 5.36 -6.76 -2.79
C GLU A 197 4.32 -5.81 -3.42
N GLY A 198 3.72 -4.94 -2.61
CA GLY A 198 2.62 -4.08 -3.04
C GLY A 198 1.25 -4.77 -2.95
N GLU A 199 1.18 -6.05 -2.60
CA GLU A 199 -0.06 -6.79 -2.37
C GLU A 199 -0.24 -7.20 -0.91
N ILE A 200 -1.50 -7.40 -0.51
CA ILE A 200 -1.87 -7.80 0.85
C ILE A 200 -2.92 -8.90 0.89
N SER A 201 -2.99 -9.62 2.01
CA SER A 201 -4.08 -10.54 2.35
C SER A 201 -4.57 -10.24 3.76
N ASN A 202 -5.77 -9.66 3.86
CA ASN A 202 -6.38 -9.21 5.12
C ASN A 202 -7.29 -10.25 5.78
N THR A 203 -7.59 -11.35 5.09
CA THR A 203 -8.42 -12.46 5.57
C THR A 203 -7.58 -13.72 5.74
N THR A 204 -7.93 -14.53 6.73
CA THR A 204 -7.32 -15.85 6.89
C THR A 204 -7.83 -16.80 5.81
N ASP A 205 -6.97 -17.72 5.38
CA ASP A 205 -7.28 -18.72 4.36
C ASP A 205 -7.64 -18.15 2.95
N SER A 206 -7.15 -16.94 2.63
CA SER A 206 -7.38 -16.33 1.31
C SER A 206 -6.70 -17.12 0.17
N THR A 207 -7.34 -17.18 -0.98
CA THR A 207 -6.78 -17.75 -2.22
C THR A 207 -6.01 -16.72 -3.04
N GLU A 208 -6.29 -15.43 -2.84
CA GLU A 208 -5.76 -14.33 -3.64
C GLU A 208 -5.20 -13.22 -2.77
N CYS A 209 -4.28 -12.45 -3.34
CA CYS A 209 -3.71 -11.25 -2.74
C CYS A 209 -4.27 -10.03 -3.49
N ILE A 210 -4.50 -8.95 -2.75
CA ILE A 210 -5.13 -7.73 -3.24
C ILE A 210 -4.06 -6.64 -3.35
N PRO A 211 -3.90 -5.95 -4.48
CA PRO A 211 -2.95 -4.85 -4.61
C PRO A 211 -3.35 -3.65 -3.73
N CYS A 212 -2.35 -2.96 -3.16
CA CYS A 212 -2.59 -1.74 -2.39
C CYS A 212 -3.06 -0.57 -3.29
N PRO A 213 -3.93 0.31 -2.78
CA PRO A 213 -4.32 1.54 -3.48
C PRO A 213 -3.15 2.50 -3.73
N GLU A 214 -3.34 3.48 -4.62
CA GLU A 214 -2.37 4.56 -4.88
C GLU A 214 -1.98 5.30 -3.59
N ASP A 215 -0.70 5.68 -3.45
CA ASP A 215 -0.07 6.26 -2.25
C ASP A 215 0.08 5.30 -1.03
N PHE A 216 -0.33 4.03 -1.13
CA PHE A 216 -0.16 3.03 -0.08
C PHE A 216 0.75 1.87 -0.50
N TRP A 217 1.43 1.28 0.48
CA TRP A 217 2.32 0.14 0.29
C TRP A 217 2.02 -0.97 1.31
N SER A 218 2.27 -2.21 0.92
CA SER A 218 2.10 -3.38 1.81
C SER A 218 3.07 -3.33 2.99
N THR A 219 2.63 -3.68 4.20
CA THR A 219 3.51 -3.90 5.36
C THR A 219 4.49 -5.05 5.12
N PRO A 220 5.60 -5.17 5.88
CA PRO A 220 6.50 -6.32 5.78
C PRO A 220 5.79 -7.67 5.95
N ASP A 221 4.78 -7.71 6.83
CA ASP A 221 3.93 -8.87 7.10
C ASP A 221 2.78 -9.05 6.09
N ARG A 222 2.66 -8.16 5.09
CA ARG A 222 1.72 -8.21 3.96
C ARG A 222 0.23 -8.33 4.33
N TYR A 223 -0.18 -7.98 5.55
CA TYR A 223 -1.61 -8.04 5.96
C TYR A 223 -2.36 -6.72 5.79
N GLN A 224 -1.64 -5.60 5.68
CA GLN A 224 -2.24 -4.25 5.65
C GLN A 224 -1.48 -3.33 4.71
N CYS A 225 -2.21 -2.40 4.10
CA CYS A 225 -1.64 -1.30 3.34
C CYS A 225 -1.41 -0.09 4.26
N VAL A 226 -0.19 0.43 4.26
CA VAL A 226 0.22 1.62 5.02
C VAL A 226 0.60 2.75 4.05
N PRO A 227 0.40 4.02 4.42
CA PRO A 227 0.81 5.14 3.58
C PRO A 227 2.32 5.06 3.27
N MET A 228 2.69 5.25 2.01
CA MET A 228 4.10 5.29 1.60
C MET A 228 4.85 6.39 2.33
N LYS A 229 6.12 6.12 2.67
CA LYS A 229 6.98 7.15 3.27
C LYS A 229 7.35 8.18 2.21
N THR A 230 7.22 9.46 2.55
CA THR A 230 7.55 10.57 1.65
C THR A 230 9.00 11.01 1.85
N GLU A 231 9.81 11.06 0.79
CA GLU A 231 11.16 11.60 0.82
C GLU A 231 11.24 12.96 0.11
N PHE A 232 11.88 13.93 0.75
CA PHE A 232 12.21 15.26 0.24
C PHE A 232 13.36 15.84 1.10
N LEU A 233 14.02 16.91 0.62
CA LEU A 233 15.08 17.58 1.39
C LEU A 233 14.46 18.29 2.61
N SER A 234 14.51 17.66 3.79
CA SER A 234 13.77 18.09 4.98
C SER A 234 14.62 18.90 5.96
N TYR A 235 14.02 19.89 6.61
CA TYR A 235 14.65 20.62 7.72
C TYR A 235 14.99 19.75 8.93
N HIS A 236 14.44 18.53 9.01
CA HIS A 236 14.66 17.62 10.12
C HIS A 236 15.75 16.57 9.84
N GLU A 237 16.25 16.47 8.61
CA GLU A 237 17.31 15.52 8.28
C GLU A 237 18.70 16.17 8.37
N PRO A 238 19.78 15.41 8.64
CA PRO A 238 21.11 15.98 8.89
C PRO A 238 21.61 16.88 7.75
N LEU A 239 21.38 16.46 6.50
CA LEU A 239 21.79 17.24 5.32
C LEU A 239 21.04 18.58 5.25
N GLY A 240 19.70 18.56 5.41
CA GLY A 240 18.89 19.77 5.41
C GLY A 240 19.23 20.72 6.55
N ILE A 241 19.46 20.19 7.76
CA ILE A 241 19.89 20.96 8.94
C ILE A 241 21.21 21.68 8.66
N CYS A 242 22.21 20.96 8.12
CA CYS A 242 23.52 21.53 7.79
C CYS A 242 23.38 22.67 6.78
N LEU A 243 22.68 22.43 5.66
CA LEU A 243 22.50 23.43 4.60
C LEU A 243 21.72 24.66 5.08
N SER A 244 20.64 24.46 5.85
CA SER A 244 19.87 25.57 6.41
C SER A 244 20.67 26.39 7.42
N THR A 245 21.48 25.73 8.24
CA THR A 245 22.32 26.42 9.25
C THR A 245 23.37 27.28 8.57
N VAL A 246 24.03 26.75 7.53
CA VAL A 246 25.04 27.49 6.75
C VAL A 246 24.41 28.68 6.01
N ALA A 247 23.19 28.52 5.46
CA ALA A 247 22.45 29.60 4.81
C ALA A 247 22.08 30.74 5.79
N VAL A 248 21.56 30.39 6.98
CA VAL A 248 21.21 31.37 8.02
C VAL A 248 22.46 32.07 8.55
N LEU A 249 23.54 31.32 8.78
CA LEU A 249 24.84 31.88 9.18
C LEU A 249 25.38 32.86 8.13
N GLY A 250 25.34 32.49 6.85
CA GLY A 250 25.75 33.35 5.74
C GLY A 250 24.92 34.64 5.69
N THR A 251 23.60 34.53 5.85
CA THR A 251 22.68 35.68 5.92
C THR A 251 23.04 36.61 7.09
N PHE A 252 23.34 36.04 8.26
CA PHE A 252 23.71 36.80 9.45
C PHE A 252 25.06 37.51 9.29
N ILE A 253 26.09 36.81 8.80
CA ILE A 253 27.40 37.41 8.52
C ILE A 253 27.26 38.54 7.49
N CYS A 254 26.49 38.33 6.43
CA CYS A 254 26.24 39.35 5.41
C CYS A 254 25.55 40.59 5.99
N ALA A 255 24.58 40.41 6.90
CA ALA A 255 23.93 41.51 7.61
C ALA A 255 24.90 42.28 8.52
N ILE A 256 25.79 41.59 9.25
CA ILE A 256 26.84 42.24 10.05
C ILE A 256 27.77 43.08 9.16
N VAL A 257 28.24 42.51 8.05
CA VAL A 257 29.11 43.23 7.11
C VAL A 257 28.39 44.46 6.55
N LEU A 258 27.12 44.34 6.19
CA LEU A 258 26.30 45.47 5.76
C LEU A 258 26.22 46.56 6.85
N LEU A 259 25.97 46.19 8.11
CA LEU A 259 25.92 47.13 9.23
C LEU A 259 27.27 47.85 9.44
N VAL A 260 28.38 47.12 9.39
CA VAL A 260 29.74 47.69 9.49
C VAL A 260 29.98 48.72 8.38
N PHE A 261 29.57 48.42 7.16
CA PHE A 261 29.71 49.33 6.01
C PHE A 261 28.79 50.55 6.11
N VAL A 262 27.56 50.38 6.60
CA VAL A 262 26.62 51.50 6.83
C VAL A 262 27.16 52.44 7.91
N HIS A 263 27.66 51.88 9.02
CA HIS A 263 28.23 52.67 10.11
C HIS A 263 29.49 53.44 9.66
N ASN A 264 30.39 52.75 8.95
CA ASN A 264 31.64 53.32 8.45
C ASN A 264 31.52 53.98 7.06
N ARG A 265 30.31 54.36 6.63
CA ARG A 265 30.05 54.90 5.27
C ARG A 265 30.84 56.17 4.92
N LYS A 266 31.30 56.92 5.91
CA LYS A 266 32.09 58.15 5.72
C LYS A 266 33.58 57.88 5.54
N THR A 267 34.04 56.66 5.79
CA THR A 267 35.46 56.30 5.74
C THR A 267 35.97 56.23 4.30
N PRO A 268 37.24 56.61 4.05
CA PRO A 268 37.80 56.68 2.70
C PRO A 268 37.84 55.31 2.01
N ILE A 269 38.00 54.19 2.74
CA ILE A 269 37.98 52.85 2.15
C ILE A 269 36.62 52.50 1.55
N VAL A 270 35.53 52.85 2.23
CA VAL A 270 34.16 52.58 1.75
C VAL A 270 33.81 53.52 0.58
N ARG A 271 34.29 54.77 0.59
CA ARG A 271 33.96 55.79 -0.42
C ARG A 271 34.83 55.75 -1.68
N ALA A 272 36.09 55.32 -1.59
CA ALA A 272 37.06 55.38 -2.69
C ALA A 272 36.67 54.48 -3.89
N ASN A 273 35.95 53.38 -3.64
CA ASN A 273 35.56 52.41 -4.67
C ASN A 273 34.04 52.21 -4.69
N ASN A 274 33.35 53.28 -5.08
CA ASN A 274 31.90 53.34 -5.35
C ASN A 274 31.05 52.56 -4.33
N SER A 275 30.75 53.24 -3.21
CA SER A 275 30.04 52.66 -2.08
C SER A 275 28.68 52.07 -2.45
N GLU A 276 27.96 52.65 -3.42
CA GLU A 276 26.61 52.23 -3.80
C GLU A 276 26.56 50.82 -4.38
N LEU A 277 27.44 50.50 -5.34
CA LEU A 277 27.54 49.15 -5.91
C LEU A 277 27.94 48.12 -4.85
N SER A 278 28.81 48.48 -3.91
CA SER A 278 29.22 47.58 -2.82
C SER A 278 28.05 47.27 -1.87
N PHE A 279 27.16 48.24 -1.59
CA PHE A 279 25.92 47.99 -0.85
C PHE A 279 24.94 47.10 -1.62
N GLN A 280 24.79 47.31 -2.93
CA GLN A 280 23.94 46.47 -3.79
C GLN A 280 24.44 45.02 -3.86
N VAL A 281 25.77 44.80 -3.93
CA VAL A 281 26.36 43.46 -3.86
C VAL A 281 26.02 42.79 -2.52
N LEU A 282 26.19 43.47 -1.39
CA LEU A 282 25.85 42.90 -0.07
C LEU A 282 24.35 42.57 0.04
N LEU A 283 23.47 43.44 -0.47
CA LEU A 283 22.04 43.15 -0.52
C LEU A 283 21.74 41.92 -1.37
N SER A 284 22.35 41.81 -2.56
CA SER A 284 22.18 40.65 -3.43
C SER A 284 22.69 39.35 -2.80
N LEU A 285 23.85 39.37 -2.12
CA LEU A 285 24.39 38.21 -1.42
C LEU A 285 23.48 37.75 -0.28
N LYS A 286 22.89 38.68 0.48
CA LYS A 286 21.87 38.36 1.48
C LYS A 286 20.68 37.65 0.86
N LEU A 287 20.21 38.12 -0.31
CA LEU A 287 19.12 37.47 -1.04
C LEU A 287 19.52 36.08 -1.56
N CYS A 288 20.76 35.88 -2.02
CA CYS A 288 21.28 34.57 -2.42
C CYS A 288 21.30 33.56 -1.26
N PHE A 289 21.73 33.98 -0.06
CA PHE A 289 21.67 33.11 1.12
C PHE A 289 20.23 32.80 1.57
N LEU A 290 19.30 33.73 1.40
CA LEU A 290 17.89 33.50 1.73
C LEU A 290 17.19 32.60 0.70
N CYS A 291 17.54 32.73 -0.59
CA CYS A 291 16.88 31.96 -1.64
C CYS A 291 17.20 30.46 -1.56
N SER A 292 18.35 30.08 -1.00
CA SER A 292 18.68 28.65 -0.78
C SER A 292 17.71 27.95 0.17
N LEU A 293 17.05 28.69 1.08
CA LEU A 293 16.03 28.13 1.98
C LEU A 293 14.75 27.71 1.23
N LEU A 294 14.49 28.25 0.04
CA LEU A 294 13.31 27.88 -0.77
C LEU A 294 13.43 26.47 -1.38
N PHE A 295 14.63 25.91 -1.42
CA PHE A 295 14.90 24.55 -1.88
C PHE A 295 14.74 23.49 -0.78
N ILE A 296 14.69 23.91 0.49
CA ILE A 296 14.58 23.01 1.65
C ILE A 296 13.13 23.03 2.13
N GLY A 297 12.56 21.84 2.33
CA GLY A 297 11.20 21.64 2.83
C GLY A 297 10.29 20.93 1.83
N ARG A 298 9.02 20.75 2.22
CA ARG A 298 8.05 20.03 1.41
C ARG A 298 7.68 20.84 0.16
N PRO A 299 7.81 20.29 -1.06
CA PRO A 299 7.50 21.02 -2.28
C PRO A 299 6.00 21.32 -2.37
N ARG A 300 5.68 22.61 -2.45
CA ARG A 300 4.36 23.15 -2.74
C ARG A 300 4.42 23.86 -4.09
N LEU A 301 3.26 24.11 -4.70
CA LEU A 301 3.19 24.80 -5.98
C LEU A 301 3.96 26.13 -5.98
N TRP A 302 3.72 26.97 -4.97
CA TRP A 302 4.37 28.27 -4.85
C TRP A 302 5.88 28.17 -4.53
N THR A 303 6.33 27.18 -3.75
CA THR A 303 7.77 27.01 -3.46
C THR A 303 8.53 26.55 -4.70
N CYS A 304 7.95 25.61 -5.48
CA CYS A 304 8.54 25.14 -6.74
C CYS A 304 8.71 26.28 -7.75
N GLN A 305 7.71 27.15 -7.85
CA GLN A 305 7.75 28.31 -8.75
C GLN A 305 8.76 29.37 -8.30
N LEU A 306 8.80 29.69 -7.00
CA LEU A 306 9.63 30.77 -6.48
C LEU A 306 11.12 30.40 -6.41
N ARG A 307 11.49 29.14 -6.14
CA ARG A 307 12.89 28.78 -5.84
C ARG A 307 13.86 29.12 -6.99
N HIS A 308 13.56 28.70 -8.22
CA HIS A 308 14.43 28.97 -9.37
C HIS A 308 14.34 30.43 -9.85
N ALA A 309 13.16 31.06 -9.73
CA ALA A 309 13.00 32.47 -10.05
C ALA A 309 13.79 33.38 -9.08
N ALA A 310 13.69 33.11 -7.78
CA ALA A 310 14.43 33.82 -6.74
C ALA A 310 15.93 33.59 -6.85
N PHE A 311 16.35 32.34 -7.12
CA PHE A 311 17.74 32.01 -7.43
C PHE A 311 18.25 32.83 -8.62
N GLY A 312 17.57 32.77 -9.78
CA GLY A 312 18.03 33.44 -10.98
C GLY A 312 18.11 34.96 -10.85
N ILE A 313 17.07 35.60 -10.28
CA ILE A 313 17.04 37.05 -10.09
C ILE A 313 18.12 37.51 -9.11
N SER A 314 18.30 36.79 -8.00
CA SER A 314 19.31 37.16 -6.97
C SER A 314 20.74 37.04 -7.52
N PHE A 315 21.03 35.96 -8.26
CA PHE A 315 22.35 35.75 -8.85
C PHE A 315 22.67 36.72 -9.98
N VAL A 316 21.71 37.01 -10.88
CA VAL A 316 21.93 38.03 -11.92
C VAL A 316 22.14 39.40 -11.31
N LEU A 317 21.39 39.77 -10.26
CA LEU A 317 21.63 41.01 -9.54
C LEU A 317 23.06 41.08 -8.99
N CYS A 318 23.55 39.98 -8.40
CA CYS A 318 24.91 39.91 -7.87
C CYS A 318 25.98 40.02 -8.97
N VAL A 319 25.89 39.19 -10.02
CA VAL A 319 26.86 39.13 -11.12
C VAL A 319 26.85 40.43 -11.94
N SER A 320 25.68 41.02 -12.20
CA SER A 320 25.59 42.32 -12.88
C SER A 320 26.22 43.45 -12.07
N CYS A 321 26.07 43.46 -10.74
CA CYS A 321 26.77 44.42 -9.89
C CYS A 321 28.29 44.26 -9.97
N ILE A 322 28.80 43.01 -9.98
CA ILE A 322 30.24 42.76 -10.13
C ILE A 322 30.72 43.18 -11.52
N LEU A 323 29.97 42.89 -12.58
CA LEU A 323 30.27 43.30 -13.95
C LEU A 323 30.35 44.82 -14.09
N VAL A 324 29.38 45.56 -13.56
CA VAL A 324 29.41 47.02 -13.59
C VAL A 324 30.56 47.55 -12.74
N LYS A 325 30.85 46.91 -11.60
CA LYS A 325 32.00 47.28 -10.76
C LYS A 325 33.34 47.06 -11.47
N THR A 326 33.53 45.97 -12.23
CA THR A 326 34.75 45.74 -13.03
C THR A 326 34.86 46.76 -14.17
N MET A 327 33.75 47.09 -14.82
CA MET A 327 33.73 48.16 -15.83
C MET A 327 34.15 49.52 -15.26
N VAL A 328 33.70 49.88 -14.06
CA VAL A 328 34.12 51.13 -13.38
C VAL A 328 35.63 51.12 -13.11
N VAL A 329 36.19 50.02 -12.60
CA VAL A 329 37.63 49.90 -12.36
C VAL A 329 38.44 50.08 -13.65
N LEU A 330 38.01 49.43 -14.74
CA LEU A 330 38.64 49.58 -16.05
C LEU A 330 38.50 50.99 -16.64
N ALA A 331 37.35 51.64 -16.45
CA ALA A 331 37.09 53.00 -16.93
C ALA A 331 37.97 54.03 -16.21
N VAL A 332 38.13 53.93 -14.88
CA VAL A 332 39.01 54.80 -14.08
C VAL A 332 40.47 54.66 -14.54
N PHE A 333 40.91 53.43 -14.80
CA PHE A 333 42.27 53.19 -15.31
C PHE A 333 42.47 53.75 -16.73
N LYS A 334 41.53 53.52 -17.65
CA LYS A 334 41.61 54.07 -19.02
C LYS A 334 41.59 55.61 -19.01
N ALA A 335 40.84 56.23 -18.09
CA ALA A 335 40.82 57.67 -17.92
C ALA A 335 42.14 58.24 -17.35
N SER A 336 42.95 57.41 -16.69
CA SER A 336 44.28 57.79 -16.19
C SER A 336 45.36 57.79 -17.29
N LYS A 337 45.07 57.28 -18.50
CA LYS A 337 45.97 57.36 -19.67
C LYS A 337 45.71 58.65 -20.50
N PRO A 338 46.74 59.24 -21.13
CA PRO A 338 46.57 60.44 -21.96
C PRO A 338 45.56 60.19 -23.09
N GLY A 339 44.53 61.04 -23.21
CA GLY A 339 43.46 60.93 -24.22
C GLY A 339 42.17 60.22 -23.78
N GLY A 340 42.09 59.69 -22.55
CA GLY A 340 40.95 58.87 -22.06
C GLY A 340 39.79 59.62 -21.38
N GLY A 341 39.80 60.96 -21.35
CA GLY A 341 38.89 61.76 -20.52
C GLY A 341 37.39 61.73 -20.89
N SER A 342 37.05 61.28 -22.11
CA SER A 342 35.65 61.22 -22.59
C SER A 342 34.85 60.07 -21.95
N ILE A 343 35.48 58.92 -21.68
CA ILE A 343 34.82 57.70 -21.17
C ILE A 343 34.28 57.88 -19.74
N LEU A 344 34.99 58.63 -18.89
CA LEU A 344 34.61 58.84 -17.49
C LEU A 344 33.39 59.77 -17.33
N LYS A 345 33.17 60.69 -18.29
CA LYS A 345 31.99 61.59 -18.29
C LYS A 345 30.70 60.88 -18.69
N TRP A 346 30.80 59.84 -19.52
CA TRP A 346 29.63 59.05 -19.91
C TRP A 346 29.17 58.14 -18.76
N PHE A 347 30.11 57.49 -18.06
CA PHE A 347 29.83 56.42 -17.10
C PHE A 347 29.51 56.86 -15.65
N GLY A 348 28.51 57.74 -15.49
CA GLY A 348 28.04 58.23 -14.18
C GLY A 348 27.27 57.20 -13.33
N ALA A 349 27.01 57.52 -12.05
CA ALA A 349 26.30 56.62 -11.11
C ALA A 349 24.87 56.25 -11.58
N LEU A 350 24.17 57.19 -12.24
CA LEU A 350 22.85 56.94 -12.82
C LEU A 350 22.91 55.88 -13.93
N GLN A 351 23.95 55.93 -14.77
CA GLN A 351 24.15 54.94 -15.82
C GLN A 351 24.52 53.57 -15.26
N GLN A 352 25.31 53.50 -14.19
CA GLN A 352 25.65 52.26 -13.51
C GLN A 352 24.40 51.56 -12.94
N ARG A 353 23.53 52.32 -12.25
CA ARG A 353 22.25 51.82 -11.73
C ARG A 353 21.31 51.38 -12.86
N GLY A 354 21.25 52.17 -13.93
CA GLY A 354 20.50 51.82 -15.14
C GLY A 354 20.94 50.48 -15.72
N THR A 355 22.25 50.28 -15.91
CA THR A 355 22.81 49.03 -16.46
C THR A 355 22.49 47.82 -15.56
N VAL A 356 22.70 47.90 -14.25
CA VAL A 356 22.36 46.81 -13.31
C VAL A 356 20.87 46.47 -13.38
N PHE A 357 20.01 47.48 -13.37
CA PHE A 357 18.56 47.30 -13.44
C PHE A 357 18.14 46.65 -14.77
N THR A 358 18.66 47.13 -15.91
CA THR A 358 18.36 46.56 -17.23
C THR A 358 18.79 45.10 -17.34
N LEU A 359 20.00 44.74 -16.90
CA LEU A 359 20.47 43.36 -16.90
C LEU A 359 19.61 42.44 -16.01
N THR A 360 19.21 42.94 -14.83
CA THR A 360 18.34 42.18 -13.91
C THR A 360 16.91 42.07 -14.44
N LEU A 361 16.41 43.10 -15.13
CA LEU A 361 15.09 43.10 -15.76
C LEU A 361 14.99 42.05 -16.87
N ILE A 362 16.05 41.88 -17.67
CA ILE A 362 16.11 40.81 -18.68
C ILE A 362 15.93 39.44 -18.01
N GLN A 363 16.61 39.18 -16.89
CA GLN A 363 16.43 37.94 -16.14
C GLN A 363 15.01 37.78 -15.58
N ALA A 364 14.41 38.86 -15.07
CA ALA A 364 13.03 38.83 -14.59
C ALA A 364 12.06 38.46 -15.72
N VAL A 365 12.24 38.99 -16.93
CA VAL A 365 11.45 38.63 -18.11
C VAL A 365 11.64 37.17 -18.50
N ILE A 366 12.87 36.66 -18.47
CA ILE A 366 13.16 35.22 -18.70
C ILE A 366 12.40 34.36 -17.68
N CYS A 367 12.49 34.69 -16.39
CA CYS A 367 11.79 33.96 -15.33
C CYS A 367 10.26 34.00 -15.51
N VAL A 368 9.68 35.17 -15.78
CA VAL A 368 8.23 35.31 -15.98
C VAL A 368 7.76 34.54 -17.22
N THR A 369 8.49 34.62 -18.33
CA THR A 369 8.16 33.87 -19.56
C THR A 369 8.20 32.37 -19.31
N TRP A 370 9.21 31.89 -18.58
CA TRP A 370 9.32 30.48 -18.24
C TRP A 370 8.20 30.04 -17.29
N LEU A 371 7.88 30.82 -16.25
CA LEU A 371 6.78 30.53 -15.33
C LEU A 371 5.41 30.52 -16.02
N VAL A 372 5.17 31.38 -17.00
CA VAL A 372 3.88 31.44 -17.72
C VAL A 372 3.74 30.32 -18.75
N THR A 373 4.83 29.95 -19.43
CA THR A 373 4.78 28.92 -20.48
C THR A 373 4.88 27.50 -19.94
N ALA A 374 5.73 27.27 -18.94
CA ALA A 374 5.99 25.94 -18.37
C ALA A 374 6.42 26.08 -16.90
N SER A 375 5.46 26.36 -16.01
CA SER A 375 5.75 26.56 -14.58
C SER A 375 6.26 25.26 -13.91
N PRO A 376 7.30 25.34 -13.06
CA PRO A 376 7.69 24.22 -12.21
C PRO A 376 6.56 23.81 -11.26
N ALA A 377 6.32 22.50 -11.17
CA ALA A 377 5.21 21.94 -10.40
C ALA A 377 5.69 20.78 -9.51
N PRO A 378 5.04 20.56 -8.35
CA PRO A 378 5.35 19.41 -7.51
C PRO A 378 4.95 18.12 -8.24
N TYR A 379 5.86 17.15 -8.25
CA TYR A 379 5.68 15.85 -8.87
C TYR A 379 5.94 14.76 -7.82
N LYS A 380 5.09 13.74 -7.84
CA LYS A 380 5.25 12.53 -7.02
C LYS A 380 5.96 11.49 -7.87
N ASN A 381 7.22 11.24 -7.57
CA ASN A 381 8.01 10.26 -8.28
C ASN A 381 8.05 8.94 -7.47
N THR A 382 7.55 7.87 -8.07
CA THR A 382 7.55 6.50 -7.52
C THR A 382 8.55 5.58 -8.22
N ASP A 383 9.26 6.07 -9.24
CA ASP A 383 10.08 5.23 -10.12
C ASP A 383 11.42 4.81 -9.50
N TYR A 384 11.92 5.57 -8.52
CA TYR A 384 13.19 5.24 -7.86
C TYR A 384 13.07 4.04 -6.91
N HIS A 385 11.95 3.95 -6.18
CA HIS A 385 11.70 2.93 -5.16
C HIS A 385 10.19 2.69 -5.01
N ASN A 386 9.76 1.43 -5.11
CA ASN A 386 8.34 1.09 -5.04
C ASN A 386 7.71 1.30 -3.65
N ASP A 387 8.52 1.35 -2.58
CA ASP A 387 8.05 1.50 -1.19
C ASP A 387 8.00 2.96 -0.70
N LYS A 388 8.41 3.93 -1.53
CA LYS A 388 8.56 5.33 -1.14
C LYS A 388 8.10 6.30 -2.23
N ILE A 389 7.59 7.46 -1.81
CA ILE A 389 7.25 8.56 -2.71
C ILE A 389 8.32 9.64 -2.60
N VAL A 390 9.08 9.87 -3.66
CA VAL A 390 10.01 10.99 -3.73
C VAL A 390 9.26 12.22 -4.24
N TYR A 391 9.13 13.23 -3.39
CA TYR A 391 8.51 14.49 -3.77
C TYR A 391 9.56 15.41 -4.39
N GLU A 392 9.40 15.65 -5.68
CA GLU A 392 10.28 16.51 -6.46
C GLU A 392 9.49 17.72 -6.97
N CYS A 393 10.19 18.75 -7.41
CA CYS A 393 9.59 19.83 -8.18
C CYS A 393 10.14 19.68 -9.60
N VAL A 394 9.32 19.18 -10.52
CA VAL A 394 9.73 19.09 -11.93
C VAL A 394 9.89 20.50 -12.50
N ILE A 395 10.93 20.67 -13.29
CA ILE A 395 11.32 21.95 -13.90
C ILE A 395 10.31 22.39 -14.97
N GLY A 396 9.50 21.48 -15.50
CA GLY A 396 8.50 21.74 -16.54
C GLY A 396 9.10 21.93 -17.94
N SER A 397 10.13 22.77 -18.07
CA SER A 397 10.88 22.98 -19.32
C SER A 397 12.38 23.00 -19.08
N SER A 398 13.09 22.00 -19.61
CA SER A 398 14.56 21.95 -19.59
C SER A 398 15.17 23.12 -20.36
N VAL A 399 14.52 23.58 -21.43
CA VAL A 399 14.93 24.75 -22.21
C VAL A 399 14.84 26.03 -21.35
N GLY A 400 13.74 26.22 -20.61
CA GLY A 400 13.58 27.38 -19.74
C GLY A 400 14.66 27.48 -18.66
N PHE A 401 14.95 26.36 -18.01
CA PHE A 401 16.04 26.27 -17.03
C PHE A 401 17.42 26.48 -17.64
N ALA A 402 17.68 25.92 -18.83
CA ALA A 402 18.92 26.12 -19.55
C ALA A 402 19.12 27.59 -19.98
N VAL A 403 18.06 28.29 -20.40
CA VAL A 403 18.12 29.73 -20.73
C VAL A 403 18.41 30.57 -19.48
N LEU A 404 17.78 30.25 -18.34
CA LEU A 404 18.05 30.92 -17.06
C LEU A 404 19.52 30.77 -16.64
N LEU A 405 20.03 29.54 -16.60
CA LEU A 405 21.44 29.28 -16.24
C LEU A 405 22.40 29.83 -17.29
N GLY A 406 22.04 29.73 -18.57
CA GLY A 406 22.83 30.23 -19.69
C GLY A 406 23.04 31.74 -19.63
N TYR A 407 22.01 32.51 -19.27
CA TYR A 407 22.14 33.96 -19.10
C TYR A 407 23.05 34.34 -17.92
N ILE A 408 22.90 33.67 -16.77
CA ILE A 408 23.79 33.84 -15.61
C ILE A 408 25.23 33.50 -16.01
N GLY A 409 25.43 32.38 -16.70
CA GLY A 409 26.73 31.93 -17.19
C GLY A 409 27.37 32.91 -18.16
N LEU A 410 26.59 33.46 -19.12
CA LEU A 410 27.06 34.47 -20.06
C LEU A 410 27.54 35.73 -19.34
N LEU A 411 26.74 36.26 -18.40
CA LEU A 411 27.15 37.43 -17.60
C LEU A 411 28.38 37.14 -16.74
N ALA A 412 28.47 35.93 -16.17
CA ALA A 412 29.61 35.52 -15.36
C ALA A 412 30.88 35.41 -16.20
N LEU A 413 30.81 34.85 -17.40
CA LEU A 413 31.93 34.78 -18.34
C LEU A 413 32.38 36.17 -18.79
N LEU A 414 31.45 37.06 -19.17
CA LEU A 414 31.76 38.45 -19.51
C LEU A 414 32.43 39.18 -18.33
N SER A 415 31.90 38.99 -17.12
CA SER A 415 32.45 39.57 -15.90
C SER A 415 33.85 39.03 -15.60
N PHE A 416 34.07 37.71 -15.76
CA PHE A 416 35.37 37.07 -15.60
C PHE A 416 36.38 37.56 -16.62
N MET A 417 36.01 37.69 -17.90
CA MET A 417 36.89 38.20 -18.96
C MET A 417 37.34 39.65 -18.68
N LEU A 418 36.42 40.52 -18.26
CA LEU A 418 36.75 41.89 -17.88
C LEU A 418 37.59 41.95 -16.60
N ALA A 419 37.29 41.11 -15.60
CA ALA A 419 38.08 41.02 -14.38
C ALA A 419 39.52 40.54 -14.69
N PHE A 420 39.67 39.53 -15.53
CA PHE A 420 40.96 39.01 -15.96
C PHE A 420 41.80 40.09 -16.67
N LEU A 421 41.18 40.89 -17.54
CA LEU A 421 41.85 42.04 -18.16
C LEU A 421 42.28 43.09 -17.11
N ALA A 422 41.50 43.27 -16.05
CA ALA A 422 41.81 44.17 -14.94
C ALA A 422 42.91 43.63 -14.01
N ARG A 423 43.32 42.35 -14.11
CA ARG A 423 44.38 41.77 -13.25
C ARG A 423 45.75 42.39 -13.48
N ASN A 424 46.04 42.83 -14.70
CA ASN A 424 47.33 43.42 -15.08
C ASN A 424 47.48 44.89 -14.66
N LEU A 425 46.55 45.42 -13.85
CA LEU A 425 46.61 46.77 -13.33
C LEU A 425 47.69 46.87 -12.22
N PRO A 426 48.48 47.98 -12.18
CA PRO A 426 49.58 48.15 -11.23
C PRO A 426 49.13 48.10 -9.76
N ASP A 427 50.05 47.68 -8.87
CA ASP A 427 49.81 47.22 -7.49
C ASP A 427 49.03 48.15 -6.54
N ASN A 428 48.84 49.42 -6.91
CA ASN A 428 47.97 50.34 -6.16
C ASN A 428 46.48 49.94 -6.20
N PHE A 429 46.07 49.00 -7.07
CA PHE A 429 44.69 48.51 -7.18
C PHE A 429 44.55 47.01 -6.86
N ASN A 430 44.89 46.60 -5.63
CA ASN A 430 44.64 45.24 -5.13
C ASN A 430 43.17 44.77 -5.22
N GLU A 431 42.22 45.69 -5.44
CA GLU A 431 40.79 45.38 -5.62
C GLU A 431 40.50 44.60 -6.92
N ALA A 432 41.22 44.87 -8.02
CA ALA A 432 40.98 44.17 -9.28
C ALA A 432 41.39 42.68 -9.21
N LYS A 433 42.48 42.38 -8.49
CA LYS A 433 42.93 41.01 -8.21
C LYS A 433 41.89 40.23 -7.40
N LEU A 434 41.30 40.86 -6.37
CA LEU A 434 40.25 40.25 -5.55
C LEU A 434 38.97 39.98 -6.34
N ILE A 435 38.55 40.89 -7.22
CA ILE A 435 37.38 40.66 -8.09
C ILE A 435 37.63 39.52 -9.09
N THR A 436 38.85 39.43 -9.63
CA THR A 436 39.22 38.33 -10.53
C THR A 436 39.18 36.99 -9.81
N PHE A 437 39.75 36.93 -8.59
CA PHE A 437 39.72 35.72 -7.76
C PHE A 437 38.28 35.32 -7.40
N SER A 438 37.43 36.27 -7.04
CA SER A 438 36.03 36.00 -6.69
C SER A 438 35.24 35.48 -7.89
N MET A 439 35.44 36.05 -9.09
CA MET A 439 34.79 35.58 -10.32
C MET A 439 35.31 34.22 -10.79
N LEU A 440 36.60 33.93 -10.60
CA LEU A 440 37.17 32.60 -10.88
C LEU A 440 36.52 31.51 -10.01
N MET A 441 36.44 31.75 -8.69
CA MET A 441 35.79 30.84 -7.75
C MET A 441 34.32 30.62 -8.09
N PHE A 442 33.60 31.69 -8.45
CA PHE A 442 32.22 31.60 -8.91
C PHE A 442 32.09 30.70 -10.15
N CYS A 443 32.89 30.93 -11.20
CA CYS A 443 32.81 30.13 -12.42
C CYS A 443 33.17 28.66 -12.16
N ALA A 444 34.17 28.38 -11.34
CA ALA A 444 34.58 27.01 -11.00
C ALA A 444 33.46 26.21 -10.30
N VAL A 445 32.75 26.84 -9.35
CA VAL A 445 31.61 26.21 -8.66
C VAL A 445 30.48 25.88 -9.64
N TRP A 446 30.14 26.80 -10.54
CA TRP A 446 29.04 26.59 -11.49
C TRP A 446 29.38 25.61 -12.63
N VAL A 447 30.65 25.52 -13.03
CA VAL A 447 31.11 24.47 -13.96
C VAL A 447 31.02 23.09 -13.31
N ALA A 448 31.36 22.96 -12.03
CA ALA A 448 31.22 21.71 -11.29
C ALA A 448 29.76 21.33 -10.96
N PHE A 449 28.88 22.33 -10.82
CA PHE A 449 27.45 22.14 -10.54
C PHE A 449 26.74 21.34 -11.64
N VAL A 450 26.94 21.68 -12.91
CA VAL A 450 26.18 21.07 -14.02
C VAL A 450 26.28 19.53 -14.04
N PRO A 451 27.48 18.91 -14.04
CA PRO A 451 27.58 17.45 -14.00
C PRO A 451 27.10 16.86 -12.66
N ALA A 452 27.31 17.55 -11.54
CA ALA A 452 26.83 17.06 -10.24
C ALA A 452 25.30 17.03 -10.15
N TYR A 453 24.63 18.04 -10.72
CA TYR A 453 23.18 18.14 -10.77
C TYR A 453 22.56 17.02 -11.62
N VAL A 454 23.08 16.80 -12.83
CA VAL A 454 22.55 15.79 -13.76
C VAL A 454 22.70 14.36 -13.21
N ASN A 455 23.75 14.09 -12.43
CA ASN A 455 24.01 12.76 -11.87
C ASN A 455 23.32 12.52 -10.52
N SER A 456 22.67 13.52 -9.92
CA SER A 456 22.06 13.41 -8.59
C SER A 456 20.54 13.22 -8.69
N PRO A 457 19.97 12.14 -8.13
CA PRO A 457 18.52 11.93 -8.13
C PRO A 457 17.81 12.68 -6.99
N GLY A 458 16.56 13.10 -7.24
CA GLY A 458 15.63 13.68 -6.26
C GLY A 458 16.22 14.71 -5.32
N LYS A 459 16.11 14.47 -4.01
CA LYS A 459 16.53 15.43 -2.97
C LYS A 459 18.01 15.81 -3.03
N TYR A 460 18.86 14.98 -3.64
CA TYR A 460 20.28 15.27 -3.78
C TYR A 460 20.56 16.33 -4.85
N ALA A 461 19.74 16.41 -5.92
CA ALA A 461 19.85 17.47 -6.91
C ALA A 461 19.60 18.86 -6.29
N ASP A 462 18.53 18.98 -5.50
CA ASP A 462 18.22 20.21 -4.76
C ASP A 462 19.36 20.57 -3.77
N ALA A 463 19.93 19.57 -3.08
CA ALA A 463 21.06 19.78 -2.17
C ALA A 463 22.33 20.27 -2.89
N VAL A 464 22.64 19.72 -4.07
CA VAL A 464 23.78 20.15 -4.91
C VAL A 464 23.59 21.60 -5.39
N GLU A 465 22.37 21.99 -5.77
CA GLU A 465 22.05 23.38 -6.14
C GLU A 465 22.24 24.34 -4.96
N VAL A 466 21.72 23.97 -3.78
CA VAL A 466 21.93 24.74 -2.54
C VAL A 466 23.41 24.86 -2.21
N PHE A 467 24.18 23.78 -2.31
CA PHE A 467 25.61 23.80 -2.07
C PHE A 467 26.34 24.77 -3.01
N ALA A 468 26.03 24.74 -4.31
CA ALA A 468 26.61 25.67 -5.29
C ALA A 468 26.25 27.13 -4.98
N ILE A 469 25.01 27.41 -4.59
CA ILE A 469 24.55 28.74 -4.17
C ILE A 469 25.33 29.24 -2.96
N LEU A 470 25.46 28.41 -1.92
CA LEU A 470 26.15 28.78 -0.68
C LEU A 470 27.66 28.98 -0.93
N ALA A 471 28.31 28.03 -1.60
CA ALA A 471 29.75 28.10 -1.88
C ALA A 471 30.13 29.33 -2.69
N SER A 472 29.37 29.65 -3.74
CA SER A 472 29.59 30.84 -4.56
C SER A 472 29.32 32.14 -3.77
N SER A 473 28.26 32.19 -2.97
CA SER A 473 27.93 33.37 -2.15
C SER A 473 28.97 33.65 -1.06
N PHE A 474 29.44 32.62 -0.36
CA PHE A 474 30.53 32.74 0.62
C PHE A 474 31.84 33.14 -0.06
N GLY A 475 32.16 32.54 -1.21
CA GLY A 475 33.34 32.89 -1.99
C GLY A 475 33.38 34.38 -2.37
N LEU A 476 32.26 34.92 -2.86
CA LEU A 476 32.13 36.34 -3.20
C LEU A 476 32.20 37.23 -1.95
N LEU A 477 31.54 36.87 -0.85
CA LEU A 477 31.54 37.63 0.40
C LEU A 477 32.96 37.75 0.98
N VAL A 478 33.66 36.63 1.13
CA VAL A 478 35.00 36.58 1.71
C VAL A 478 36.01 37.29 0.81
N ALA A 479 36.01 37.04 -0.50
CA ALA A 479 36.97 37.63 -1.42
C ALA A 479 36.82 39.14 -1.57
N LEU A 480 35.58 39.65 -1.68
CA LEU A 480 35.33 41.08 -1.95
C LEU A 480 35.31 41.94 -0.68
N PHE A 481 34.77 41.42 0.43
CA PHE A 481 34.55 42.19 1.64
C PHE A 481 35.45 41.80 2.80
N GLY A 482 35.98 40.57 2.83
CA GLY A 482 36.89 40.11 3.89
C GLY A 482 38.08 41.05 4.13
N PRO A 483 38.88 41.39 3.10
CA PRO A 483 40.00 42.32 3.25
C PRO A 483 39.58 43.72 3.69
N LYS A 484 38.42 44.21 3.24
CA LYS A 484 37.90 45.54 3.59
C LYS A 484 37.43 45.60 5.05
N CYS A 485 36.69 44.58 5.50
CA CYS A 485 36.30 44.43 6.90
C CYS A 485 37.51 44.30 7.82
N TYR A 486 38.54 43.55 7.40
CA TYR A 486 39.77 43.41 8.17
C TYR A 486 40.46 44.76 8.39
N ILE A 487 40.58 45.59 7.34
CA ILE A 487 41.19 46.91 7.47
C ILE A 487 40.32 47.85 8.33
N ILE A 488 39.00 47.84 8.15
CA ILE A 488 38.09 48.72 8.91
C ILE A 488 38.09 48.39 10.41
N LEU A 489 38.13 47.10 10.78
CA LEU A 489 38.00 46.65 12.18
C LEU A 489 39.34 46.51 12.91
N PHE A 490 40.37 45.97 12.26
CA PHE A 490 41.64 45.60 12.91
C PHE A 490 42.82 46.49 12.54
N ARG A 491 42.72 47.32 11.49
CA ARG A 491 43.80 48.20 11.02
C ARG A 491 43.29 49.62 10.68
N PRO A 492 42.63 50.32 11.63
CA PRO A 492 42.06 51.64 11.38
C PRO A 492 43.08 52.69 10.91
N GLU A 493 44.37 52.52 11.21
CA GLU A 493 45.47 53.35 10.73
C GLU A 493 45.58 53.41 9.19
N ARG A 494 45.20 52.34 8.50
CA ARG A 494 45.15 52.27 7.03
C ARG A 494 43.84 52.82 6.45
N ASN A 495 42.86 53.17 7.30
CA ASN A 495 41.57 53.74 6.92
C ASN A 495 41.59 55.28 6.87
N THR A 496 42.71 55.88 6.43
CA THR A 496 42.87 57.33 6.27
C THR A 496 43.07 57.68 4.80
N LYS A 497 42.67 58.91 4.39
CA LYS A 497 42.85 59.36 3.00
C LYS A 497 44.32 59.29 2.54
N LYS A 498 45.27 59.56 3.45
CA LYS A 498 46.72 59.51 3.17
C LYS A 498 47.18 58.09 2.84
N ALA A 499 46.79 57.11 3.65
CA ALA A 499 47.11 55.70 3.43
C ALA A 499 46.48 55.11 2.16
N VAL A 500 45.24 55.53 1.82
CA VAL A 500 44.53 55.04 0.62
C VAL A 500 45.07 55.63 -0.69
N MET A 501 45.58 56.87 -0.66
CA MET A 501 46.15 57.52 -1.85
C MET A 501 47.63 57.21 -2.09
N GLY A 502 48.24 56.31 -1.31
CA GLY A 502 49.65 55.94 -1.46
C GLY A 502 50.64 57.08 -1.19
N ARG A 503 50.22 58.15 -0.50
CA ARG A 503 51.13 59.19 -0.01
C ARG A 503 51.58 58.80 1.40
N VAL A 504 52.61 57.94 1.46
CA VAL A 504 53.50 57.85 2.62
C VAL A 504 54.65 58.80 2.39
#